data_AF-A0A1H8MN38-F1
#
_entry.id   AF-A0A1H8MN38-F1
#
_cell.length_a   1.000
_cell.length_b   1.000
_cell.length_c   1.000
_cell.angle_alpha   90.00
_cell.angle_beta   90.00
_cell.angle_gamma   90.00
#
_symmetry.space_group_name_H-M   'P 1'
#
loop_
_entity.id
_entity.type
_entity.pdbx_description
1 polymer ?
#
loop_
_entity_poly.entity_id
_entity_poly.type
_entity_poly.pdbx_seq_one_letter_code
_entity_poly.pdbx_strand_id
1 'polypeptide(L)'
;MKLSRRVSWFLVAFGVWSVIVWTTFVKNLWKDTSGLAFHHGDHSSPTAYFWIHLTLAVVSFLLGLAIGTLGLRGLRALRRESAAAAAATDPERTPEVSSR
;
A
#
# COMPACT_ATOMS: atom_id res chain seq x y z
N MET A 1 -9.47 16.20 -10.13
CA MET A 1 -10.33 16.06 -8.94
C MET A 1 -9.43 15.73 -7.76
N LYS A 2 -9.42 16.55 -6.69
CA LYS A 2 -8.55 16.29 -5.51
C LYS A 2 -9.05 15.05 -4.78
N LEU A 3 -8.18 14.05 -4.59
CA LEU A 3 -8.53 12.85 -3.85
C LEU A 3 -8.76 13.23 -2.38
N SER A 4 -9.98 13.03 -1.87
CA SER A 4 -10.32 13.36 -0.49
C SER A 4 -9.37 12.68 0.49
N ARG A 5 -9.07 13.35 1.62
CA ARG A 5 -8.19 12.83 2.69
C ARG A 5 -8.66 11.45 3.19
N ARG A 6 -9.97 11.21 3.21
CA ARG A 6 -10.57 9.91 3.56
C ARG A 6 -10.23 8.82 2.54
N VAL A 7 -10.33 9.14 1.25
CA VAL A 7 -10.03 8.20 0.16
C VAL A 7 -8.53 7.87 0.15
N SER A 8 -7.65 8.86 0.35
CA SER A 8 -6.20 8.58 0.41
C SER A 8 -5.84 7.61 1.54
N TRP A 9 -6.44 7.78 2.72
CA TRP A 9 -6.28 6.83 3.83
C TRP A 9 -6.85 5.45 3.51
N PHE A 10 -8.01 5.40 2.88
CA PHE A 10 -8.61 4.14 2.42
C PHE A 10 -7.69 3.41 1.45
N LEU A 11 -7.09 4.09 0.46
CA LEU A 11 -6.15 3.47 -0.49
C LEU A 11 -4.90 2.93 0.21
N VAL A 12 -4.37 3.64 1.21
CA VAL A 12 -3.24 3.15 2.00
C VAL A 12 -3.63 1.93 2.81
N ALA A 13 -4.75 1.98 3.55
CA ALA A 13 -5.24 0.86 4.34
C ALA A 13 -5.53 -0.36 3.45
N PHE A 14 -6.13 -0.14 2.28
CA PHE A 14 -6.38 -1.18 1.29
C PHE A 14 -5.08 -1.78 0.76
N GLY A 15 -4.06 -0.97 0.47
CA GLY A 15 -2.75 -1.47 0.04
C GLY A 15 -2.08 -2.32 1.11
N VAL A 16 -2.09 -1.89 2.37
CA VAL A 16 -1.55 -2.65 3.51
C VAL A 16 -2.32 -3.96 3.72
N TRP A 17 -3.65 -3.91 3.69
CA TRP A 17 -4.50 -5.09 3.78
C TRP A 17 -4.20 -6.10 2.65
N SER A 18 -4.08 -5.60 1.42
CA SER A 18 -3.74 -6.40 0.26
C SER A 18 -2.41 -7.12 0.45
N VAL A 19 -1.37 -6.43 0.92
CA VAL A 19 -0.07 -7.04 1.27
C VAL A 19 -0.24 -8.19 2.28
N ILE A 20 -1.05 -8.01 3.32
CA ILE A 20 -1.28 -9.05 4.34
C ILE A 20 -1.99 -10.27 3.74
N VAL A 21 -3.06 -10.06 2.95
CA VAL A 21 -3.83 -11.13 2.31
C VAL A 21 -2.95 -11.96 1.37
N TRP A 22 -2.25 -11.31 0.45
CA TRP A 22 -1.48 -12.02 -0.57
C TRP A 22 -0.25 -12.72 0.01
N THR A 23 0.44 -12.13 1.00
CA THR A 23 1.56 -12.81 1.68
C THR A 23 1.09 -14.03 2.47
N THR A 24 -0.08 -13.95 3.11
CA THR A 24 -0.69 -15.09 3.81
C THR A 24 -1.12 -16.17 2.83
N PHE A 25 -1.74 -15.80 1.72
CA PHE A 25 -2.14 -16.73 0.67
C PHE A 25 -0.95 -17.47 0.06
N VAL A 26 0.13 -16.76 -0.31
CA VAL A 26 1.35 -17.39 -0.86
C VAL A 26 1.99 -18.34 0.16
N LYS A 27 2.01 -17.99 1.45
CA LYS A 27 2.47 -18.89 2.51
C LYS A 27 1.64 -20.17 2.59
N ASN A 28 0.31 -20.06 2.47
CA ASN A 28 -0.58 -21.21 2.51
C ASN A 28 -0.51 -22.06 1.23
N LEU A 29 -0.32 -21.42 0.08
CA LEU A 29 -0.09 -22.06 -1.20
C LEU A 29 1.21 -22.88 -1.17
N TRP A 30 2.28 -22.31 -0.61
CA TRP A 30 3.57 -23.00 -0.46
C TRP A 30 3.50 -24.15 0.55
N LYS A 31 2.70 -24.02 1.61
CA LYS A 31 2.42 -25.11 2.56
C LYS A 31 1.51 -26.19 2.01
N ASP A 32 1.06 -26.06 0.78
CA ASP A 32 0.09 -26.95 0.14
C ASP A 32 -1.15 -27.22 0.99
N THR A 33 -1.72 -26.17 1.59
CA THR A 33 -2.87 -26.32 2.50
C THR A 33 -4.09 -26.95 1.81
N SER A 34 -4.20 -26.80 0.48
CA SER A 34 -5.26 -27.42 -0.32
C SER A 34 -4.95 -28.84 -0.79
N GLY A 35 -3.70 -29.30 -0.72
CA GLY A 35 -3.24 -30.58 -1.27
C GLY A 35 -3.25 -30.65 -2.80
N LEU A 36 -3.34 -29.50 -3.47
CA LEU A 36 -3.42 -29.36 -4.93
C LEU A 36 -2.19 -28.69 -5.52
N ALA A 37 -1.31 -28.11 -4.70
CA ALA A 37 -0.16 -27.35 -5.15
C ALA A 37 0.98 -28.24 -5.64
N PHE A 38 1.13 -29.45 -5.09
CA PHE A 38 2.18 -30.39 -5.47
C PHE A 38 1.64 -31.81 -5.69
N HIS A 39 2.19 -32.52 -6.68
CA HIS A 39 1.68 -33.85 -7.06
C HIS A 39 2.07 -34.98 -6.08
N HIS A 40 3.12 -34.80 -5.27
CA HIS A 40 3.61 -35.82 -4.33
C HIS A 40 3.87 -35.31 -2.90
N GLY A 41 3.34 -34.13 -2.55
CA GLY A 41 3.64 -33.48 -1.27
C GLY A 41 5.10 -33.02 -1.14
N ASP A 42 5.87 -33.11 -2.23
CA ASP A 42 7.22 -32.60 -2.35
C ASP A 42 7.21 -31.26 -3.12
N HIS A 43 8.04 -30.30 -2.72
CA HIS A 43 8.10 -29.01 -3.41
C HIS A 43 8.80 -29.10 -4.79
N SER A 44 9.14 -30.31 -5.23
CA SER A 44 9.78 -30.64 -6.51
C SER A 44 8.82 -30.70 -7.68
N SER A 45 7.52 -30.91 -7.44
CA SER A 45 6.53 -31.15 -8.50
C SER A 45 5.34 -30.17 -8.48
N PRO A 46 5.56 -28.86 -8.71
CA PRO A 46 4.49 -27.86 -8.69
C PRO A 46 3.47 -28.08 -9.81
N THR A 47 2.19 -28.06 -9.46
CA THR A 47 1.08 -28.27 -10.39
C THR A 47 0.73 -27.00 -11.18
N ALA A 48 -0.10 -27.14 -12.21
CA ALA A 48 -0.68 -25.98 -12.89
C ALA A 48 -1.50 -25.09 -11.93
N TYR A 49 -2.19 -25.70 -10.95
CA TYR A 49 -2.92 -24.97 -9.91
C TYR A 49 -1.99 -24.04 -9.12
N PHE A 50 -0.81 -24.52 -8.73
CA PHE A 50 0.20 -23.71 -8.05
C PHE A 50 0.62 -22.50 -8.88
N TRP A 51 0.99 -22.70 -10.15
CA TRP A 51 1.49 -21.62 -11.01
C TRP A 51 0.43 -20.56 -11.31
N ILE A 52 -0.81 -20.98 -11.58
CA ILE A 52 -1.93 -20.07 -11.83
C ILE A 52 -2.17 -19.20 -10.59
N HIS A 53 -2.29 -19.81 -9.42
CA HIS A 53 -2.57 -19.09 -8.18
C HIS A 53 -1.40 -18.22 -7.73
N LEU A 54 -0.16 -18.69 -7.89
CA LEU A 54 1.02 -17.91 -7.58
C LEU A 54 1.10 -16.66 -8.48
N THR A 55 0.87 -16.82 -9.78
CA THR A 55 0.86 -15.70 -10.73
C THR A 55 -0.23 -14.69 -10.39
N LEU A 56 -1.46 -15.17 -10.16
CA LEU A 56 -2.59 -14.34 -9.71
C LEU A 56 -2.26 -13.57 -8.42
N ALA A 57 -1.64 -14.25 -7.44
CA ALA A 57 -1.26 -13.66 -6.17
C ALA A 57 -0.18 -12.58 -6.35
N VAL A 58 0.87 -12.84 -7.16
CA VAL A 58 1.94 -11.88 -7.42
C VAL A 58 1.41 -10.64 -8.14
N VAL A 59 0.62 -10.83 -9.21
CA VAL A 59 0.02 -9.70 -9.95
C VAL A 59 -0.86 -8.88 -9.01
N SER A 60 -1.76 -9.54 -8.26
CA SER A 60 -2.67 -8.85 -7.35
C SER A 60 -1.95 -8.13 -6.20
N PHE A 61 -0.85 -8.71 -5.71
CA PHE A 61 0.02 -8.08 -4.72
C PHE A 61 0.65 -6.79 -5.27
N LEU A 62 1.17 -6.83 -6.50
CA LEU A 62 1.74 -5.65 -7.15
C LEU A 62 0.70 -4.56 -7.38
N LEU A 63 -0.53 -4.92 -7.80
CA LEU A 63 -1.63 -3.95 -7.88
C LEU A 63 -1.97 -3.34 -6.52
N GLY A 64 -2.04 -4.16 -5.46
CA GLY A 64 -2.26 -3.68 -4.09
C GLY A 64 -1.18 -2.69 -3.63
N LEU A 65 0.09 -2.99 -3.91
CA LEU A 65 1.20 -2.11 -3.60
C LEU A 65 1.14 -0.80 -4.41
N ALA A 66 0.84 -0.87 -5.71
CA ALA A 66 0.66 0.30 -6.55
C ALA A 66 -0.45 1.23 -6.01
N ILE A 67 -1.60 0.66 -5.64
CA ILE A 67 -2.72 1.42 -5.03
C ILE A 67 -2.29 2.04 -3.69
N GLY A 68 -1.62 1.28 -2.83
CA GLY A 68 -1.11 1.77 -1.56
C GLY A 68 -0.13 2.94 -1.72
N THR A 69 0.78 2.85 -2.69
CA THR A 69 1.73 3.94 -2.99
C THR A 69 1.01 5.20 -3.50
N LEU A 70 -0.07 5.04 -4.27
CA LEU A 70 -0.88 6.15 -4.76
C LEU A 70 -1.60 6.87 -3.61
N GLY A 71 -2.18 6.12 -2.67
CA GLY A 71 -2.75 6.66 -1.43
C GLY A 71 -1.71 7.42 -0.60
N LEU A 72 -0.49 6.87 -0.49
CA LEU A 72 0.61 7.48 0.26
C LEU A 72 1.08 8.80 -0.38
N ARG A 73 1.09 8.88 -1.72
CA ARG A 73 1.36 10.13 -2.46
C ARG A 73 0.24 11.15 -2.24
N GLY A 74 -1.01 10.72 -2.23
CA GLY A 74 -2.17 11.56 -1.90
C GLY A 74 -2.07 12.17 -0.49
N LEU A 75 -1.73 11.37 0.53
CA LEU A 75 -1.53 11.86 1.90
C LEU A 75 -0.36 12.85 2.00
N ARG A 76 0.75 12.60 1.30
CA ARG A 76 1.91 13.51 1.28
C ARG A 76 1.59 14.85 0.60
N ALA A 77 0.81 14.85 -0.48
CA ALA A 77 0.37 16.07 -1.15
C ALA A 77 -0.53 16.93 -0.23
N LEU A 78 -1.50 16.29 0.43
CA LEU A 78 -2.40 16.97 1.38
C LEU A 78 -1.65 17.55 2.59
N ARG A 79 -0.62 16.87 3.10
CA ARG A 79 0.23 17.41 4.18
C ARG A 79 0.96 18.70 3.78
N ARG A 80 1.45 18.80 2.53
CA ARG A 80 2.11 20.01 2.03
C ARG A 80 1.15 21.18 1.91
N GLU A 81 -0.06 20.94 1.39
CA GLU A 81 -1.10 21.99 1.31
C GLU A 81 -1.49 22.49 2.71
N SER A 82 -1.67 21.60 3.69
CA SER A 82 -1.98 22.02 5.08
C SER A 82 -0.85 22.82 5.73
N ALA A 83 0.42 22.48 5.48
CA ALA A 83 1.57 23.21 6.03
C ALA A 83 1.73 24.60 5.38
N ALA A 84 1.52 24.71 4.06
CA ALA A 84 1.54 25.98 3.36
C ALA A 84 0.40 26.91 3.81
N ALA A 85 -0.80 26.36 4.02
CA ALA A 85 -1.92 27.12 4.57
C ALA A 85 -1.62 27.62 5.99
N ALA A 86 -1.07 26.77 6.87
CA ALA A 86 -0.69 27.19 8.22
C ALA A 86 0.37 28.30 8.24
N ALA A 87 1.34 28.26 7.32
CA ALA A 87 2.35 29.32 7.16
C ALA A 87 1.77 30.63 6.62
N ALA A 88 0.70 30.57 5.81
CA ALA A 88 0.01 31.77 5.31
C ALA A 88 -0.91 32.41 6.37
N THR A 89 -1.37 31.63 7.35
CA THR A 89 -2.21 32.12 8.47
C THR A 89 -1.37 32.67 9.64
N ASP A 90 -0.04 32.65 9.55
CA ASP A 90 0.87 33.27 10.53
C ASP A 90 1.55 34.54 9.93
N PRO A 91 0.81 35.66 9.76
CA PRO A 91 1.38 36.93 9.29
C PRO A 91 2.20 37.66 10.37
N GLU A 92 2.20 37.16 11.62
CA GLU A 92 2.73 37.86 12.79
C GLU A 92 4.07 37.28 13.28
N ARG A 93 4.86 36.72 12.35
CA ARG A 93 6.31 36.63 12.54
C ARG A 93 6.96 37.87 11.95
N THR A 94 6.58 39.04 12.47
CA THR A 94 7.42 40.22 12.39
C THR A 94 8.75 39.84 13.03
N PRO A 95 9.89 39.83 12.30
CA PRO A 95 11.15 39.93 13.01
C PRO A 95 11.05 41.25 13.75
N GLU A 96 11.03 41.17 15.07
CA GLU A 96 11.22 42.31 15.94
C GLU A 96 12.51 42.97 15.47
N VAL A 97 12.38 44.01 14.63
CA VAL A 97 13.49 44.87 14.28
C VAL A 97 13.75 45.64 15.56
N SER A 98 14.63 45.03 16.34
CA SER A 98 15.35 45.63 17.44
C SER A 98 16.07 46.88 16.93
N SER A 99 15.41 48.03 17.04
CA SER A 99 16.02 49.36 17.02
C SER A 99 15.60 50.01 18.34
N ARG A 100 16.41 49.94 19.40
CA ARG A 100 17.54 50.85 19.69
C ARG A 100 17.23 52.31 19.38
#